data_AF-A0AAN0K238-F1
#
_entry.id   AF-A0AAN0K238-F1
#
_cell.length_a   1.000
_cell.length_b   1.000
_cell.length_c   1.000
_cell.angle_alpha   90.00
_cell.angle_beta   90.00
_cell.angle_gamma   90.00
#
_symmetry.space_group_name_H-M   'P 1'
#
loop_
_entity.id
_entity.type
_entity.pdbx_description
1 polymer ?
#
loop_
_entity_poly.entity_id
_entity_poly.type
_entity_poly.pdbx_seq_one_letter_code
_entity_poly.pdbx_strand_id
1 'polypeptide(L)'
;MDEDFTFQLNPSLKYACIQLMFDGPQLRPTTGWTVSPHKNPCLIRERDILGFGDISTTIPPSCLVSIYAENSPHTVPNLSYSVPLKGVQEQMEIIINRSLKDILDAPHSVGTKDVPNPGSHNDLKKHLNDLKRFLSSSELSMFRDIANGCMDVKIINSSQHDELFDGMNNQSLSERVGLFVQKITNTIEFCPNQISTFLSILREQDHVVLSTLADRIAASYR
;
A
#
# COMPACT_ATOMS: atom_id res chain seq x y z
N MET A 1 -13.57 15.32 -1.71
CA MET A 1 -14.35 16.30 -0.93
C MET A 1 -14.36 15.71 0.47
N ASP A 2 -13.60 16.30 1.38
CA ASP A 2 -13.56 15.83 2.76
C ASP A 2 -14.86 16.28 3.41
N GLU A 3 -15.72 15.31 3.74
CA GLU A 3 -16.88 15.57 4.58
C GLU A 3 -16.40 15.56 6.04
N ASP A 4 -16.54 16.70 6.72
CA ASP A 4 -16.27 16.80 8.15
C ASP A 4 -17.43 16.16 8.91
N PHE A 5 -17.14 15.05 9.60
CA PHE A 5 -18.10 14.35 10.46
C PHE A 5 -17.90 14.75 11.91
N THR A 6 -18.96 15.18 12.57
CA THR A 6 -18.98 15.46 14.01
C THR A 6 -19.79 14.39 14.73
N PHE A 7 -19.28 13.85 15.82
CA PHE A 7 -19.98 12.89 16.68
C PHE A 7 -19.58 13.07 18.14
N GLN A 8 -20.38 12.52 19.05
CA GLN A 8 -20.06 12.44 20.48
C GLN A 8 -19.94 10.97 20.90
N LEU A 9 -18.95 10.67 21.74
CA LEU A 9 -18.80 9.35 22.34
C LEU A 9 -19.91 9.13 23.37
N ASN A 10 -20.41 7.90 23.48
CA ASN A 10 -21.42 7.57 24.46
C ASN A 10 -20.79 7.50 25.87
N PRO A 11 -21.12 8.44 26.78
CA PRO A 11 -20.49 8.52 28.11
C PRO A 11 -20.91 7.38 29.04
N SER A 12 -21.94 6.60 28.68
CA SER A 12 -22.43 5.48 29.48
C SER A 12 -21.60 4.21 29.29
N LEU A 13 -20.67 4.17 28.32
CA LEU A 13 -19.84 3.01 28.05
C LEU A 13 -18.57 3.03 28.92
N LYS A 14 -18.35 1.92 29.63
CA LYS A 14 -17.19 1.72 30.53
C LYS A 14 -15.84 1.86 29.83
N TYR A 15 -15.80 1.65 28.52
CA TYR A 15 -14.66 1.92 27.66
C TYR A 15 -15.14 2.78 26.50
N ALA A 16 -14.77 4.05 26.49
CA ALA A 16 -15.10 4.94 25.40
C ALA A 16 -14.25 4.57 24.18
N CYS A 17 -14.87 3.91 23.21
CA CYS A 17 -14.26 3.52 21.95
C CYS A 17 -15.30 3.51 20.85
N ILE A 18 -14.85 3.79 19.63
CA ILE A 18 -15.66 3.65 18.42
C ILE A 18 -15.30 2.31 17.79
N GLN A 19 -16.30 1.47 17.58
CA GLN A 19 -16.16 0.24 16.81
C GLN A 19 -16.82 0.42 15.44
N LEU A 20 -16.08 0.11 14.38
CA LEU A 20 -16.61 0.04 13.02
C LEU A 20 -17.10 -1.39 12.75
N MET A 21 -18.37 -1.52 12.37
CA MET A 21 -19.04 -2.81 12.19
C MET A 21 -19.07 -3.19 10.71
N PHE A 22 -18.38 -4.28 10.33
CA PHE A 22 -18.27 -4.78 8.94
C PHE A 22 -19.04 -6.10 8.69
N ASP A 23 -19.75 -6.60 9.69
CA ASP A 23 -20.57 -7.82 9.64
C ASP A 23 -22.07 -7.51 9.59
N GLY A 24 -22.44 -6.23 9.44
CA GLY A 24 -23.82 -5.76 9.39
C GLY A 24 -24.49 -5.94 8.03
N PRO A 25 -25.82 -6.10 7.99
CA PRO A 25 -26.59 -6.18 6.75
C PRO A 25 -26.47 -4.87 5.95
N GLN A 26 -26.38 -4.99 4.62
CA GLN A 26 -26.27 -3.86 3.70
C GLN A 26 -27.60 -3.58 3.00
N LEU A 27 -28.01 -2.32 2.96
CA LEU A 27 -29.24 -1.90 2.26
C LEU A 27 -29.08 -1.89 0.74
N ARG A 28 -27.86 -1.63 0.26
CA ARG A 28 -27.54 -1.61 -1.17
C ARG A 28 -26.81 -2.89 -1.57
N PRO A 29 -26.97 -3.36 -2.82
CA PRO A 29 -26.26 -4.54 -3.30
C PRO A 29 -24.75 -4.37 -3.22
N THR A 30 -24.07 -5.40 -2.71
CA THR A 30 -22.60 -5.49 -2.65
C THR A 30 -22.08 -6.68 -3.46
N THR A 31 -22.89 -7.23 -4.38
CA THR A 31 -22.56 -8.43 -5.15
C THR A 31 -21.26 -8.25 -5.92
N GLY A 32 -20.35 -9.22 -5.77
CA GLY A 32 -19.01 -9.17 -6.36
C GLY A 32 -18.04 -8.21 -5.67
N TRP A 33 -18.39 -7.65 -4.51
CA TRP A 33 -17.48 -6.83 -3.71
C TRP A 33 -17.16 -7.50 -2.37
N THR A 34 -15.89 -7.46 -1.99
CA THR A 34 -15.41 -7.84 -0.67
C THR A 34 -14.89 -6.61 0.07
N VAL A 35 -15.41 -6.35 1.26
CA VAL A 35 -14.94 -5.30 2.16
C VAL A 35 -14.47 -5.98 3.45
N SER A 36 -13.20 -5.83 3.80
CA SER A 36 -12.61 -6.52 4.95
C SER A 36 -11.76 -5.57 5.80
N PRO A 37 -12.07 -5.37 7.09
CA PRO A 37 -11.17 -4.67 7.98
C PRO A 37 -9.92 -5.52 8.26
N HIS A 38 -8.78 -4.87 8.51
CA HIS A 38 -7.52 -5.55 8.85
C HIS A 38 -7.42 -5.92 10.32
N LYS A 39 -8.32 -5.37 11.15
CA LYS A 39 -8.46 -5.69 12.57
C LYS A 39 -9.91 -6.05 12.86
N ASN A 40 -10.12 -7.12 13.62
CA ASN A 40 -11.44 -7.53 14.08
C ASN A 40 -11.40 -7.83 15.59
N PRO A 41 -12.09 -7.05 16.45
CA PRO A 41 -12.90 -5.88 16.10
C PRO A 41 -12.04 -4.69 15.62
N CYS A 42 -12.54 -3.90 14.65
CA CYS A 42 -11.91 -2.64 14.27
C CYS A 42 -12.36 -1.55 15.27
N LEU A 43 -11.41 -1.12 16.10
CA LEU A 43 -11.64 -0.25 17.26
C LEU A 43 -10.71 0.95 17.23
N ILE A 44 -11.27 2.11 17.58
CA ILE A 44 -10.54 3.35 17.88
C ILE A 44 -10.85 3.73 19.32
N ARG A 45 -9.83 3.86 20.18
CA ARG A 45 -10.03 4.17 21.61
C ARG A 45 -10.09 5.68 21.81
N GLU A 46 -10.91 6.15 22.74
CA GLU A 46 -11.01 7.58 23.09
C GLU A 46 -9.65 8.19 23.42
N ARG A 47 -8.82 7.51 24.21
CA ARG A 47 -7.48 8.00 24.54
C ARG A 47 -6.60 8.24 23.30
N ASP A 48 -6.80 7.45 22.24
CA ASP A 48 -6.03 7.56 20.99
C ASP A 48 -6.59 8.72 20.14
N ILE A 49 -7.88 9.04 20.28
CA ILE A 49 -8.54 10.21 19.66
C ILE A 49 -8.12 11.49 20.38
N LEU A 50 -8.23 11.54 21.71
CA LEU A 50 -7.91 12.71 22.53
C LEU A 50 -6.41 13.01 22.57
N GLY A 51 -5.57 11.99 22.41
CA GLY A 51 -4.11 12.15 22.32
C GLY A 51 -3.60 12.55 20.94
N PHE A 52 -4.48 12.62 19.92
CA PHE A 52 -4.06 13.05 18.59
C PHE A 52 -3.63 14.53 18.62
N GLY A 53 -2.42 14.82 18.14
CA GLY A 53 -1.82 16.16 18.19
C GLY A 53 -1.04 16.45 19.48
N ASP A 54 -0.94 15.49 20.40
CA ASP A 54 -0.03 15.55 21.54
C ASP A 54 1.41 15.18 21.13
N ILE A 55 2.40 15.54 21.97
CA ILE A 55 3.85 15.34 21.74
C ILE A 55 4.25 13.89 21.39
N SER A 56 3.43 12.89 21.74
CA SER A 56 3.70 11.48 21.48
C SER A 56 3.08 10.90 20.20
N THR A 57 2.12 11.59 19.56
CA THR A 57 1.27 10.98 18.51
C THR A 57 0.84 12.00 17.46
N THR A 58 1.59 12.05 16.36
CA THR A 58 1.31 12.90 15.19
C THR A 58 0.44 12.22 14.13
N ILE A 59 0.26 10.90 14.21
CA ILE A 59 -0.55 10.14 13.26
C ILE A 59 -1.93 9.89 13.86
N PRO A 60 -3.03 10.25 13.18
CA PRO A 60 -4.37 10.01 13.69
C PRO A 60 -4.64 8.50 13.81
N PRO A 61 -5.42 8.06 14.81
CA PRO A 61 -5.81 6.67 14.90
C PRO A 61 -6.59 6.27 13.66
N SER A 62 -6.22 5.14 13.06
CA SER A 62 -6.80 4.66 11.81
C SER A 62 -7.12 3.17 11.86
N CYS A 63 -8.15 2.78 11.11
CA CYS A 63 -8.46 1.39 10.79
C CYS A 63 -8.27 1.18 9.29
N LEU A 64 -7.41 0.23 8.93
CA LEU A 64 -7.21 -0.15 7.53
C LEU A 64 -8.31 -1.12 7.08
N VAL A 65 -8.86 -0.88 5.89
CA VAL A 65 -9.93 -1.67 5.27
C VAL A 65 -9.51 -1.99 3.84
N SER A 66 -9.54 -3.26 3.47
CA SER A 66 -9.38 -3.70 2.09
C SER A 66 -10.72 -3.76 1.38
N ILE A 67 -10.74 -3.32 0.13
CA ILE A 67 -11.91 -3.37 -0.75
C ILE A 67 -11.47 -4.01 -2.07
N TYR A 68 -12.14 -5.10 -2.46
CA TYR A 68 -11.86 -5.81 -3.71
C TYR A 68 -13.15 -5.99 -4.50
N ALA A 69 -13.03 -5.86 -5.83
CA ALA A 69 -14.07 -6.24 -6.76
C ALA A 69 -13.69 -7.54 -7.47
N GLU A 70 -14.63 -8.48 -7.55
CA GLU A 70 -14.51 -9.68 -8.35
C GLU A 70 -14.60 -9.32 -9.84
N ASN A 71 -13.76 -9.96 -10.64
CA ASN A 71 -13.84 -9.86 -12.09
C ASN A 71 -14.97 -10.77 -12.63
N SER A 72 -16.22 -10.32 -12.45
CA SER A 72 -17.43 -11.06 -12.79
C SER A 72 -18.44 -10.14 -13.48
N PRO A 73 -19.19 -10.63 -14.50
CA PRO A 73 -20.25 -9.85 -15.13
C PRO A 73 -21.43 -9.53 -14.19
N HIS A 74 -21.46 -10.16 -13.01
CA HIS A 74 -22.48 -9.95 -11.99
C HIS A 74 -22.04 -8.97 -10.89
N THR A 75 -20.79 -8.50 -10.93
CA THR A 75 -20.30 -7.50 -9.98
C THR A 75 -21.00 -6.16 -10.23
N VAL A 76 -21.59 -5.58 -9.18
CA VAL A 76 -22.28 -4.30 -9.32
C VAL A 76 -21.27 -3.17 -9.59
N PRO A 77 -21.61 -2.17 -10.43
CA PRO A 77 -20.64 -1.17 -10.89
C PRO A 77 -20.20 -0.18 -9.80
N ASN A 78 -21.01 -0.01 -8.75
CA ASN A 78 -20.71 0.89 -7.64
C ASN A 78 -20.99 0.17 -6.32
N LEU A 79 -20.00 0.17 -5.45
CA LEU A 79 -20.12 -0.16 -4.05
C LEU A 79 -20.54 1.08 -3.27
N SER A 80 -21.55 0.92 -2.42
CA SER A 80 -21.93 1.88 -1.38
C SER A 80 -22.18 1.06 -0.13
N TYR A 81 -21.14 0.93 0.69
CA TYR A 81 -21.08 0.04 1.84
C TYR A 81 -21.21 0.85 3.12
N SER A 82 -22.28 0.62 3.87
CA SER A 82 -22.51 1.25 5.17
C SER A 82 -21.74 0.53 6.26
N VAL A 83 -21.01 1.30 7.08
CA VAL A 83 -20.26 0.86 8.24
C VAL A 83 -20.85 1.53 9.48
N PRO A 84 -21.76 0.86 10.21
CA PRO A 84 -22.31 1.39 11.45
C PRO A 84 -21.23 1.60 12.51
N LEU A 85 -21.37 2.67 13.28
CA LEU A 85 -20.52 3.01 14.41
C LEU A 85 -21.19 2.61 15.71
N LYS A 86 -20.49 1.81 16.51
CA LYS A 86 -20.88 1.51 17.88
C LYS A 86 -19.99 2.30 18.84
N GLY A 87 -20.59 2.85 19.89
CA GLY A 87 -19.88 3.64 20.91
C GLY A 87 -20.03 5.14 20.77
N VAL A 88 -20.75 5.59 19.76
CA VAL A 88 -21.24 6.98 19.61
C VAL A 88 -22.60 7.14 20.30
N GLN A 89 -22.93 8.37 20.72
CA GLN A 89 -24.16 8.69 21.44
C GLN A 89 -25.41 8.53 20.55
N GLU A 90 -25.30 8.93 19.28
CA GLU A 90 -26.35 8.79 18.29
C GLU A 90 -25.97 7.70 17.29
N GLN A 91 -26.95 6.94 16.79
CA GLN A 91 -26.68 5.92 15.77
C GLN A 91 -26.16 6.60 14.51
N MET A 92 -24.98 6.18 14.06
CA MET A 92 -24.28 6.78 12.94
C MET A 92 -23.64 5.70 12.09
N GLU A 93 -23.50 5.98 10.79
CA GLU A 93 -22.82 5.10 9.84
C GLU A 93 -21.87 5.91 8.96
N ILE A 94 -20.75 5.28 8.58
CA ILE A 94 -19.83 5.78 7.57
C ILE A 94 -20.12 5.04 6.26
N ILE A 95 -20.24 5.76 5.15
CA ILE A 95 -20.48 5.14 3.85
C ILE A 95 -19.18 5.09 3.05
N ILE A 96 -18.74 3.88 2.74
CA ILE A 96 -17.63 3.62 1.83
C ILE A 96 -18.18 3.54 0.41
N ASN A 97 -17.82 4.50 -0.43
CA ASN A 97 -18.19 4.49 -1.85
C ASN A 97 -16.98 4.15 -2.74
N ARG A 98 -17.18 3.20 -3.66
CA ARG A 98 -16.21 2.84 -4.70
C ARG A 98 -16.91 2.53 -6.00
N SER A 99 -16.34 2.94 -7.13
CA SER A 99 -16.78 2.50 -8.45
C SER A 99 -15.79 1.51 -9.05
N LEU A 100 -16.26 0.65 -9.96
CA LEU A 100 -15.36 -0.20 -10.75
C LEU A 100 -14.39 0.63 -11.59
N LYS A 101 -14.80 1.84 -12.03
CA LYS A 101 -13.90 2.76 -12.74
C LYS A 101 -12.74 3.22 -11.86
N ASP A 102 -12.95 3.44 -10.57
CA ASP A 102 -11.83 3.77 -9.66
C ASP A 102 -10.84 2.61 -9.51
N ILE A 103 -11.29 1.37 -9.74
CA ILE A 103 -10.44 0.16 -9.74
C ILE A 103 -9.78 -0.06 -11.11
N LEU A 104 -10.46 0.31 -12.20
CA LEU A 104 -10.05 0.03 -13.59
C LEU A 104 -9.32 1.19 -14.28
N ASP A 105 -9.53 2.44 -13.84
CA ASP A 105 -8.81 3.66 -14.25
C ASP A 105 -7.57 3.91 -13.37
N ALA A 106 -7.26 2.97 -12.45
CA ALA A 106 -5.86 2.64 -12.16
C ALA A 106 -5.22 2.17 -13.48
N PRO A 107 -4.09 2.75 -13.92
CA PRO A 107 -3.75 2.82 -15.34
C PRO A 107 -3.57 1.45 -16.00
N HIS A 108 -4.61 1.03 -16.72
CA HIS A 108 -4.54 0.04 -17.80
C HIS A 108 -5.11 0.68 -19.07
N SER A 109 -4.23 1.22 -19.92
CA SER A 109 -4.55 1.42 -21.33
C SER A 109 -3.94 0.29 -22.15
N VAL A 110 -4.85 -0.47 -22.77
CA VAL A 110 -4.59 -1.62 -23.63
C VAL A 110 -3.81 -1.21 -24.88
N GLY A 111 -2.66 -1.86 -25.08
CA GLY A 111 -1.99 -1.97 -26.38
C GLY A 111 -1.96 -3.44 -26.81
N THR A 112 -2.62 -3.75 -27.92
CA THR A 112 -2.82 -5.06 -28.54
C THR A 112 -1.56 -5.76 -29.05
N LYS A 113 -1.56 -7.11 -28.96
CA LYS A 113 -0.70 -8.13 -29.65
C LYS A 113 0.77 -8.18 -29.14
N ASP A 114 1.42 -9.31 -28.81
CA ASP A 114 1.38 -10.70 -29.28
C ASP A 114 1.96 -11.66 -28.19
N VAL A 115 1.51 -12.93 -28.24
CA VAL A 115 2.13 -14.21 -27.82
C VAL A 115 2.91 -14.30 -26.47
N PRO A 116 2.59 -15.28 -25.59
CA PRO A 116 3.35 -15.52 -24.36
C PRO A 116 4.67 -16.24 -24.66
N ASN A 117 5.81 -15.61 -24.34
CA ASN A 117 7.10 -16.28 -24.23
C ASN A 117 7.46 -16.43 -22.73
N PRO A 118 7.98 -17.56 -22.24
CA PRO A 118 8.36 -17.71 -20.84
C PRO A 118 9.57 -16.82 -20.57
N GLY A 119 9.41 -15.82 -19.70
CA GLY A 119 10.47 -14.87 -19.35
C GLY A 119 11.62 -15.59 -18.68
N SER A 120 12.80 -15.51 -19.28
CA SER A 120 14.02 -16.15 -18.80
C SER A 120 14.61 -15.34 -17.63
N HIS A 121 15.37 -15.99 -16.74
CA HIS A 121 16.19 -15.35 -15.70
C HIS A 121 17.06 -14.17 -16.21
N ASN A 122 17.35 -14.14 -17.52
CA ASN A 122 18.04 -13.04 -18.20
C ASN A 122 17.22 -11.75 -18.27
N ASP A 123 15.89 -11.83 -18.37
CA ASP A 123 14.99 -10.68 -18.46
C ASP A 123 14.86 -9.97 -17.11
N LEU A 124 14.84 -10.74 -16.02
CA LEU A 124 14.84 -10.19 -14.67
C LEU A 124 16.11 -9.38 -14.40
N LYS A 125 17.27 -9.97 -14.65
CA LYS A 125 18.56 -9.32 -14.41
C LYS A 125 18.68 -8.04 -15.25
N LYS A 126 18.13 -8.04 -16.46
CA LYS A 126 18.03 -6.85 -17.30
C LYS A 126 17.15 -5.77 -16.66
N HIS A 127 15.94 -6.10 -16.25
CA HIS A 127 15.02 -5.12 -15.66
C HIS A 127 15.50 -4.56 -14.31
N LEU A 128 16.19 -5.35 -13.49
CA LEU A 128 16.86 -4.86 -12.28
C LEU A 128 18.03 -3.91 -12.59
N ASN A 129 18.77 -4.16 -13.68
CA ASN A 129 19.80 -3.22 -14.14
C ASN A 129 19.20 -1.91 -14.69
N ASP A 130 18.05 -1.97 -15.35
CA ASP A 130 17.32 -0.78 -15.78
C ASP A 130 16.87 0.06 -14.57
N LEU A 131 16.39 -0.60 -13.50
CA LEU A 131 16.09 0.06 -12.22
C LEU A 131 17.31 0.70 -11.59
N LYS A 132 18.44 -0.03 -11.53
CA LYS A 132 19.72 0.51 -11.06
C LYS A 132 20.07 1.78 -11.83
N ARG A 133 20.06 1.72 -13.17
CA ARG A 133 20.42 2.85 -14.03
C ARG A 133 19.53 4.06 -13.78
N PHE A 134 18.22 3.85 -13.68
CA PHE A 134 17.27 4.92 -13.42
C PHE A 134 17.52 5.60 -12.08
N LEU A 135 17.63 4.82 -10.99
CA LEU A 135 17.88 5.36 -9.65
C LEU A 135 19.25 6.03 -9.53
N SER A 136 20.28 5.50 -10.19
CA SER A 136 21.63 6.10 -10.25
C SER A 136 21.64 7.49 -10.88
N SER A 137 20.66 7.83 -11.72
CA SER A 137 20.50 9.14 -12.36
C SER A 137 19.36 9.99 -11.80
N SER A 138 18.66 9.50 -10.77
CA SER A 138 17.51 10.19 -10.15
C SER A 138 17.93 11.05 -8.97
N GLU A 139 16.98 11.82 -8.43
CA GLU A 139 17.19 12.58 -7.20
C GLU A 139 17.44 11.64 -6.00
N LEU A 140 18.31 12.07 -5.08
CA LEU A 140 18.64 11.31 -3.88
C LEU A 140 17.42 11.04 -2.98
N SER A 141 16.43 11.93 -2.98
CA SER A 141 15.18 11.76 -2.23
C SER A 141 14.42 10.52 -2.69
N MET A 142 14.28 10.32 -4.00
CA MET A 142 13.59 9.16 -4.56
C MET A 142 14.25 7.84 -4.18
N PHE A 143 15.59 7.78 -4.22
CA PHE A 143 16.31 6.61 -3.75
C PHE A 143 16.10 6.37 -2.24
N ARG A 144 16.09 7.45 -1.45
CA ARG A 144 15.85 7.39 0.00
C ARG A 144 14.45 6.87 0.33
N ASP A 145 13.43 7.34 -0.37
CA ASP A 145 12.04 6.95 -0.13
C ASP A 145 11.82 5.45 -0.41
N ILE A 146 12.40 4.94 -1.50
CA ILE A 146 12.38 3.50 -1.83
C ILE A 146 13.13 2.67 -0.78
N ALA A 147 14.32 3.12 -0.37
CA ALA A 147 15.13 2.41 0.62
C ALA A 147 14.45 2.38 2.00
N ASN A 148 13.79 3.47 2.39
CA ASN A 148 12.96 3.55 3.59
C ASN A 148 11.80 2.56 3.51
N GLY A 149 11.04 2.56 2.41
CA GLY A 149 9.94 1.62 2.21
C GLY A 149 10.41 0.16 2.32
N CYS A 150 11.58 -0.16 1.76
CA CYS A 150 12.17 -1.50 1.87
C CYS A 150 12.61 -1.85 3.31
N MET A 151 13.07 -0.87 4.08
CA MET A 151 13.44 -1.06 5.49
C MET A 151 12.21 -1.26 6.37
N ASP A 152 11.15 -0.49 6.14
CA ASP A 152 9.91 -0.53 6.92
C ASP A 152 9.23 -1.89 6.85
N VAL A 153 9.29 -2.54 5.68
CA VAL A 153 8.78 -3.90 5.47
C VAL A 153 9.83 -4.99 5.67
N LYS A 154 11.05 -4.62 6.09
CA LYS A 154 12.17 -5.53 6.38
C LYS A 154 12.67 -6.35 5.17
N ILE A 155 12.50 -5.83 3.95
CA ILE A 155 13.20 -6.35 2.76
C ILE A 155 14.71 -6.11 2.91
N ILE A 156 15.08 -4.97 3.48
CA ILE A 156 16.44 -4.71 3.99
C ILE A 156 16.38 -4.42 5.49
N ASN A 157 17.45 -4.71 6.22
CA ASN A 157 17.54 -4.43 7.66
C ASN A 157 18.18 -3.05 7.93
N SER A 158 18.11 -2.59 9.19
CA SER A 158 18.65 -1.29 9.60
C SER A 158 20.13 -1.12 9.26
N SER A 159 20.96 -2.14 9.50
CA SER A 159 22.40 -2.07 9.17
C SER A 159 22.66 -1.95 7.67
N GLN A 160 21.86 -2.64 6.85
CA GLN A 160 21.93 -2.53 5.40
C GLN A 160 21.45 -1.17 4.91
N HIS A 161 20.44 -0.57 5.55
CA HIS A 161 19.99 0.77 5.25
C HIS A 161 21.02 1.82 5.66
N ASP A 162 21.56 1.73 6.88
CA ASP A 162 22.59 2.63 7.38
C ASP A 162 23.81 2.64 6.46
N GLU A 163 24.26 1.47 5.97
CA GLU A 163 25.35 1.36 4.98
C GLU A 163 25.04 2.13 3.69
N LEU A 164 23.78 2.15 3.25
CA LEU A 164 23.35 2.88 2.05
C LEU A 164 23.32 4.38 2.26
N PHE A 165 23.33 4.91 3.49
CA PHE A 165 23.27 6.36 3.76
C PHE A 165 24.41 6.86 4.66
N ASP A 166 25.40 6.01 4.94
CA ASP A 166 26.58 6.35 5.75
C ASP A 166 27.40 7.45 5.06
N GLY A 167 27.46 8.62 5.68
CA GLY A 167 28.21 9.76 5.17
C GLY A 167 29.73 9.58 5.14
N MET A 168 30.26 8.55 5.81
CA MET A 168 31.71 8.29 5.87
C MET A 168 32.23 7.39 4.73
N ASN A 169 31.34 6.76 3.95
CA ASN A 169 31.73 5.80 2.91
C ASN A 169 32.18 6.47 1.58
N ASN A 170 32.05 7.80 1.45
CA ASN A 170 32.37 8.58 0.24
C ASN A 170 31.78 8.02 -1.07
N GLN A 171 30.68 7.26 -0.99
CA GLN A 171 30.07 6.63 -2.16
C GLN A 171 29.19 7.62 -2.92
N SER A 172 29.31 7.59 -4.25
CA SER A 172 28.36 8.23 -5.15
C SER A 172 26.97 7.61 -5.03
N LEU A 173 25.92 8.35 -5.44
CA LEU A 173 24.56 7.80 -5.51
C LEU A 173 24.51 6.50 -6.33
N SER A 174 25.25 6.46 -7.44
CA SER A 174 25.28 5.28 -8.33
C SER A 174 25.88 4.03 -7.65
N GLU A 175 26.92 4.20 -6.83
CA GLU A 175 27.51 3.09 -6.06
C GLU A 175 26.53 2.59 -4.99
N ARG A 176 25.89 3.51 -4.27
CA ARG A 176 24.89 3.20 -3.23
C ARG A 176 23.67 2.49 -3.82
N VAL A 177 23.14 2.97 -4.94
CA VAL A 177 22.06 2.31 -5.68
C VAL A 177 22.50 0.92 -6.18
N GLY A 178 23.75 0.78 -6.61
CA GLY A 178 24.32 -0.51 -6.98
C GLY A 178 24.30 -1.54 -5.84
N LEU A 179 24.72 -1.13 -4.64
CA LEU A 179 24.67 -1.96 -3.43
C LEU A 179 23.23 -2.30 -3.04
N PHE A 180 22.32 -1.32 -3.13
CA PHE A 180 20.90 -1.53 -2.86
C PHE A 180 20.30 -2.60 -3.77
N VAL A 181 20.46 -2.47 -5.10
CA VAL A 181 19.93 -3.45 -6.06
C VAL A 181 20.54 -4.83 -5.86
N GLN A 182 21.81 -4.92 -5.47
CA GLN A 182 22.45 -6.20 -5.12
C GLN A 182 21.78 -6.84 -3.89
N LYS A 183 21.52 -6.07 -2.83
CA LYS A 183 20.83 -6.57 -1.62
C LYS A 183 19.40 -7.03 -1.93
N ILE A 184 18.67 -6.27 -2.76
CA ILE A 184 17.33 -6.65 -3.24
C ILE A 184 17.40 -7.96 -4.04
N THR A 185 18.34 -8.07 -4.98
CA THR A 185 18.52 -9.28 -5.81
C THR A 185 18.73 -10.50 -4.92
N ASN A 186 19.68 -10.44 -3.97
CA ASN A 186 19.94 -11.53 -3.03
C ASN A 186 18.69 -11.87 -2.21
N THR A 187 17.98 -10.86 -1.69
CA THR A 187 16.78 -11.06 -0.87
C THR A 187 15.68 -11.78 -1.64
N ILE A 188 15.46 -11.42 -2.90
CA ILE A 188 14.45 -12.09 -3.73
C ILE A 188 14.92 -13.51 -4.12
N GLU A 189 16.21 -13.73 -4.32
CA GLU A 189 16.79 -15.05 -4.60
C GLU A 189 16.52 -16.04 -3.45
N PHE A 190 16.68 -15.60 -2.20
CA PHE A 190 16.42 -16.42 -1.01
C PHE A 190 14.95 -16.42 -0.57
N CYS A 191 14.19 -15.36 -0.84
CA CYS A 191 12.80 -15.18 -0.43
C CYS A 191 11.95 -14.60 -1.59
N PRO A 192 11.57 -15.42 -2.59
CA PRO A 192 10.90 -14.93 -3.80
C PRO A 192 9.56 -14.23 -3.54
N ASN A 193 8.87 -14.55 -2.45
CA ASN A 193 7.61 -13.89 -2.07
C ASN A 193 7.77 -12.38 -1.77
N GLN A 194 8.98 -11.94 -1.39
CA GLN A 194 9.28 -10.54 -1.12
C GLN A 194 9.30 -9.68 -2.37
N ILE A 195 9.34 -10.28 -3.57
CA ILE A 195 9.29 -9.51 -4.81
C ILE A 195 8.00 -8.70 -4.90
N SER A 196 6.86 -9.28 -4.53
CA SER A 196 5.57 -8.59 -4.61
C SER A 196 5.55 -7.33 -3.75
N THR A 197 6.09 -7.42 -2.53
CA THR A 197 6.26 -6.28 -1.62
C THR A 197 7.23 -5.24 -2.17
N PHE A 198 8.38 -5.66 -2.71
CA PHE A 198 9.34 -4.75 -3.34
C PHE A 198 8.71 -3.97 -4.51
N LEU A 199 7.93 -4.65 -5.35
CA LEU A 199 7.26 -4.04 -6.49
C LEU A 199 6.17 -3.05 -6.05
N SER A 200 5.48 -3.29 -4.95
CA SER A 200 4.52 -2.34 -4.38
C SER A 200 5.22 -1.04 -3.94
N ILE A 201 6.37 -1.15 -3.26
CA ILE A 201 7.16 0.02 -2.84
C ILE A 201 7.56 0.88 -4.04
N LEU A 202 7.94 0.26 -5.17
CA LEU A 202 8.26 1.00 -6.40
C LEU A 202 7.04 1.73 -6.98
N ARG A 203 5.86 1.11 -6.91
CA ARG A 203 4.60 1.71 -7.42
C ARG A 203 4.08 2.84 -6.53
N GLU A 204 4.37 2.80 -5.23
CA GLU A 204 3.98 3.83 -4.25
C GLU A 204 4.71 5.17 -4.43
N GLN A 205 5.81 5.20 -5.21
CA GLN A 205 6.59 6.42 -5.43
C GLN A 205 5.92 7.44 -6.38
N ASP A 206 4.69 7.18 -6.84
CA ASP A 206 3.95 7.99 -7.83
C ASP A 206 4.79 8.42 -9.04
N HIS A 207 5.70 7.54 -9.48
CA HIS A 207 6.66 7.82 -10.55
C HIS A 207 6.48 6.84 -11.72
N VAL A 208 6.10 7.36 -12.88
CA VAL A 208 5.74 6.57 -14.08
C VAL A 208 6.81 5.54 -14.47
N VAL A 209 8.10 5.91 -14.37
CA VAL A 209 9.22 5.01 -14.71
C VAL A 209 9.35 3.88 -13.68
N LEU A 210 9.14 4.17 -12.39
CA LEU A 210 9.24 3.15 -11.34
C LEU A 210 8.09 2.16 -11.42
N SER A 211 6.86 2.64 -11.70
CA SER A 211 5.72 1.77 -11.96
C SER A 211 5.97 0.88 -13.18
N THR A 212 6.48 1.46 -14.28
CA THR A 212 6.78 0.70 -15.51
C THR A 212 7.86 -0.36 -15.27
N LEU A 213 8.91 0.00 -14.51
CA LEU A 213 9.97 -0.94 -14.15
C LEU A 213 9.46 -2.06 -13.24
N ALA A 214 8.57 -1.74 -12.29
CA ALA A 214 7.95 -2.73 -11.43
C ALA A 214 7.15 -3.77 -12.25
N ASP A 215 6.40 -3.32 -13.25
CA ASP A 215 5.61 -4.22 -14.10
C ASP A 215 6.48 -5.10 -15.00
N ARG A 216 7.59 -4.55 -15.52
CA ARG A 216 8.58 -5.33 -16.28
C ARG A 216 9.27 -6.39 -15.42
N ILE A 217 9.66 -6.04 -14.20
CA ILE A 217 10.26 -6.99 -13.25
C ILE A 217 9.23 -8.08 -12.89
N ALA A 218 7.97 -7.71 -12.65
CA ALA A 218 6.89 -8.67 -12.37
C ALA A 218 6.67 -9.66 -13.51
N ALA A 219 6.71 -9.18 -14.76
CA ALA A 219 6.54 -10.01 -15.95
C ALA A 219 7.69 -11.02 -16.13
N SER A 220 8.88 -10.72 -15.62
CA SER A 220 10.03 -11.64 -15.64
C SER A 220 9.97 -12.77 -14.61
N TYR A 221 8.97 -12.76 -13.72
CA TYR A 221 8.76 -13.79 -12.68
C TYR A 221 7.55 -14.71 -12.96
N ARG A 222 6.85 -14.52 -14.08
CA ARG A 222 5.74 -15.36 -14.52
C ARG A 222 6.21 -16.41 -15.52
#